data_AF-A0A4Y2VZT2-F1
#
_entry.id   AF-A0A4Y2VZT2-F1
#
_cell.length_a   1.000
_cell.length_b   1.000
_cell.length_c   1.000
_cell.angle_alpha   90.00
_cell.angle_beta   90.00
_cell.angle_gamma   90.00
#
_symmetry.space_group_name_H-M   'P 1'
#
loop_
_entity.id
_entity.type
_entity.pdbx_description
1 polymer ?
#
loop_
_entity_poly.entity_id
_entity_poly.type
_entity_poly.pdbx_seq_one_letter_code
_entity_poly.pdbx_strand_id
1 'polypeptide(L)'
;MFKLVSTIYKVVPPILLELGKVKNPWPNVDAHSGVLLQYYGMKEMQFYTVLFGVSRALGVMASLVWDRAMGLPLERPKSMTTDGLMKLVGAV
;
A
#
# COMPACT_ATOMS: atom_id res chain seq x y z
N MET A 1 13.51 6.44 19.06
CA MET A 1 12.84 6.22 17.77
C MET A 1 11.51 6.97 17.65
N PHE A 2 10.50 6.74 18.48
CA PHE A 2 9.20 7.47 18.38
C PHE A 2 9.32 9.01 18.34
N LYS A 3 10.15 9.61 19.20
CA LYS A 3 10.40 11.06 19.20
C LYS A 3 10.91 11.57 17.84
N LEU A 4 11.77 10.79 17.16
CA LEU A 4 12.27 11.13 15.83
C LEU A 4 11.15 11.08 14.78
N VAL A 5 10.31 10.03 14.80
CA VAL A 5 9.13 9.93 13.92
C VAL A 5 8.19 11.12 14.13
N SER A 6 7.96 11.53 15.38
CA SER A 6 7.14 12.70 15.70
C SER A 6 7.76 14.02 15.20
N THR A 7 9.08 14.17 15.29
CA THR A 7 9.79 15.33 14.71
C THR A 7 9.66 15.34 13.18
N ILE A 8 9.82 14.19 12.52
CA ILE A 8 9.66 14.04 11.07
C ILE A 8 8.24 14.44 10.65
N TYR A 9 7.21 14.01 11.38
CA TYR A 9 5.82 14.39 11.11
C TYR A 9 5.58 15.90 11.15
N LYS A 10 6.28 16.63 12.04
CA LYS A 10 6.17 18.09 12.14
C LYS A 10 6.94 18.83 11.05
N VAL A 11 8.12 18.34 10.69
CA VAL A 11 9.09 19.08 9.87
C VAL A 11 8.97 18.76 8.39
N VAL A 12 8.71 17.51 8.02
CA VAL A 12 8.75 17.07 6.61
C VAL A 12 7.58 17.58 5.77
N PRO A 13 6.31 17.54 6.23
CA PRO A 13 5.20 17.96 5.36
C PRO A 13 5.29 19.41 4.85
N PRO A 14 5.65 20.41 5.68
CA PRO A 14 5.88 21.79 5.20
C PRO A 14 6.98 21.89 4.13
N ILE A 15 8.11 21.18 4.30
CA ILE A 15 9.21 21.17 3.33
C ILE A 15 8.75 20.59 1.98
N LEU A 16 7.96 19.51 2.01
CA LEU A 16 7.43 18.89 0.79
C LEU A 16 6.43 19.79 0.06
N LEU A 17 5.66 20.59 0.80
CA LEU A 17 4.76 21.59 0.22
C LEU A 17 5.55 22.72 -0.47
N GLU A 18 6.58 23.26 0.19
CA GLU A 18 7.43 24.32 -0.36
C GLU A 18 8.17 23.87 -1.63
N LEU A 19 8.60 22.61 -1.69
CA LEU A 19 9.26 22.04 -2.87
C LEU A 19 8.35 21.95 -4.10
N GLY A 20 7.03 21.86 -3.91
CA GLY A 20 6.04 21.83 -5.00
C GLY A 20 6.06 20.57 -5.90
N LYS A 21 6.86 19.55 -5.57
CA LYS A 21 6.99 18.30 -6.36
C LYS A 21 6.09 17.17 -5.87
N VAL A 22 5.59 17.24 -4.63
CA VAL A 22 4.81 16.18 -3.99
C VAL A 22 3.35 16.58 -3.95
N LYS A 23 2.47 15.73 -4.50
CA LYS A 23 1.03 15.99 -4.55
C LYS A 23 0.36 15.95 -3.17
N ASN A 24 0.75 15.01 -2.31
CA ASN A 24 0.23 14.87 -0.96
C ASN A 24 1.41 14.65 0.01
N PRO A 25 1.69 15.60 0.92
CA PRO A 25 2.90 15.61 1.74
C PRO A 25 2.77 14.78 3.03
N TRP A 26 1.64 14.13 3.27
CA TRP A 26 1.34 13.46 4.55
C TRP A 26 1.82 12.01 4.59
N PRO A 27 2.27 11.51 5.74
CA PRO A 27 2.70 10.12 5.88
C PRO A 27 1.52 9.15 5.89
N ASN A 28 1.82 7.87 5.70
CA ASN A 28 0.87 6.76 5.82
C ASN A 28 1.17 5.90 7.07
N VAL A 29 0.42 4.81 7.25
CA VAL A 29 0.54 3.89 8.40
C VAL A 29 1.94 3.28 8.56
N ASP A 30 2.65 3.05 7.46
CA ASP A 30 3.96 2.39 7.45
C ASP A 30 5.08 3.28 7.98
N ALA A 31 4.87 4.60 7.99
CA ALA A 31 5.80 5.56 8.59
C ALA A 31 5.89 5.46 10.12
N HIS A 32 4.93 4.77 10.77
CA HIS A 32 4.80 4.77 12.23
C HIS A 32 4.74 3.35 12.84
N SER A 33 4.19 2.36 12.14
CA SER A 33 3.98 1.02 12.69
C SER A 33 5.27 0.35 13.19
N GLY A 34 6.37 0.46 12.44
CA GLY A 34 7.64 -0.21 12.77
C GLY A 34 8.27 0.24 14.09
N VAL A 35 8.20 1.53 14.46
CA VAL A 35 8.79 2.01 15.72
C VAL A 35 8.04 1.54 16.96
N LEU A 36 6.76 1.18 16.81
CA LEU A 36 5.97 0.59 17.89
C LEU A 36 6.37 -0.87 18.09
N LEU A 37 6.46 -1.65 17.01
CA LEU A 37 6.88 -3.06 17.07
C LEU A 37 8.27 -3.18 17.70
N GLN A 38 9.21 -2.35 17.24
CA GLN A 38 10.58 -2.33 17.76
C GLN A 38 10.66 -1.96 19.24
N TYR A 39 9.81 -1.03 19.71
CA TYR A 39 9.76 -0.62 21.11
C TYR A 39 9.33 -1.76 22.04
N TYR A 40 8.37 -2.56 21.60
CA TYR A 40 7.88 -3.73 22.35
C TYR A 40 8.71 -5.00 22.13
N GLY A 41 9.89 -4.90 21.50
CA GLY A 41 10.85 -5.99 21.42
C GLY A 41 10.79 -6.83 20.15
N MET A 42 9.83 -6.60 19.25
CA MET A 42 9.79 -7.26 17.95
C MET A 42 10.68 -6.50 16.96
N LYS A 43 11.90 -7.00 16.74
CA LYS A 43 12.95 -6.30 15.98
C LYS A 43 13.30 -7.00 14.67
N GLU A 44 12.72 -8.17 14.44
CA GLU A 44 12.90 -9.03 13.27
C GLU A 44 12.12 -8.44 12.09
N MET A 45 12.65 -7.40 11.46
CA MET A 45 11.94 -6.63 10.41
C MET A 45 11.44 -7.52 9.25
N GLN A 46 12.16 -8.61 8.94
CA GLN A 46 11.73 -9.58 7.92
C GLN A 46 10.39 -10.26 8.26
N PHE A 47 9.99 -10.28 9.54
CA PHE A 47 8.73 -10.87 10.01
C PHE A 47 7.55 -9.89 9.96
N TYR A 48 7.76 -8.59 9.76
CA TYR A 48 6.67 -7.59 9.83
C TYR A 48 5.57 -7.83 8.78
N THR A 49 5.94 -8.33 7.60
CA THR A 49 4.97 -8.66 6.54
C THR A 49 4.04 -9.82 6.92
N VAL A 50 4.47 -10.71 7.80
CA VAL A 50 3.60 -11.79 8.33
C VAL A 50 2.46 -11.19 9.15
N LEU A 51 2.75 -10.23 10.02
CA LEU A 51 1.74 -9.51 10.81
C LEU A 51 0.76 -8.77 9.91
N PHE A 52 1.28 -8.17 8.83
CA PHE A 52 0.45 -7.51 7.84
C PHE A 52 -0.50 -8.50 7.16
N GLY A 53 -0.01 -9.67 6.75
CA GLY A 53 -0.83 -10.75 6.17
C GLY A 53 -1.96 -11.20 7.11
N VAL A 54 -1.64 -11.44 8.39
CA VAL A 54 -2.64 -11.85 9.40
C VAL A 54 -3.72 -10.78 9.58
N SER A 55 -3.34 -9.50 9.67
CA SER A 55 -4.30 -8.38 9.75
C SER A 55 -5.16 -8.27 8.49
N ARG A 56 -4.54 -8.37 7.31
CA ARG A 56 -5.23 -8.24 6.01
C ARG A 56 -6.25 -9.35 5.76
N ALA A 57 -6.03 -10.55 6.33
CA ALA A 57 -6.94 -11.69 6.22
C ALA A 57 -8.38 -11.33 6.64
N LEU A 58 -8.55 -10.48 7.66
CA LEU A 58 -9.89 -10.08 8.14
C LEU A 58 -10.73 -9.40 7.04
N GLY A 59 -10.11 -8.49 6.27
CA GLY A 59 -10.82 -7.77 5.20
C GLY A 59 -11.05 -8.63 3.96
N VAL A 60 -10.01 -9.30 3.47
CA VAL A 60 -10.11 -10.07 2.21
C VAL A 60 -11.02 -11.28 2.36
N MET A 61 -11.02 -11.95 3.52
CA MET A 61 -11.91 -13.09 3.76
C MET A 61 -13.36 -12.64 3.92
N ALA A 62 -13.62 -11.50 4.57
CA ALA A 62 -14.95 -10.94 4.66
C ALA A 62 -15.51 -10.57 3.27
N SER A 63 -14.70 -9.93 2.42
CA SER A 63 -15.07 -9.68 1.02
C SER A 63 -15.34 -10.98 0.28
N LEU A 64 -14.48 -11.99 0.43
CA LEU A 64 -14.61 -13.27 -0.25
C LEU A 64 -15.91 -13.99 0.08
N VAL A 65 -16.36 -13.94 1.35
CA VAL A 65 -17.67 -14.50 1.76
C VAL A 65 -18.80 -13.83 0.99
N TRP A 66 -18.77 -12.50 0.89
CA TRP A 66 -19.78 -11.74 0.12
C TRP A 66 -19.72 -12.01 -1.37
N ASP A 67 -18.53 -12.14 -1.95
CA ASP A 67 -18.36 -12.47 -3.36
C ASP A 67 -19.02 -13.82 -3.71
N ARG A 68 -18.99 -14.79 -2.79
CA ARG A 68 -19.69 -16.07 -2.95
C ARG A 68 -21.19 -15.93 -2.74
N ALA A 69 -21.60 -15.19 -1.70
CA ALA A 69 -23.01 -14.94 -1.42
C ALA A 69 -23.73 -14.24 -2.60
N MET A 70 -23.04 -13.32 -3.28
CA MET A 70 -23.56 -12.62 -4.45
C MET A 70 -23.34 -13.35 -5.78
N GLY A 71 -22.65 -14.51 -5.78
CA GLY A 71 -22.39 -15.27 -7.00
C GLY A 71 -21.52 -14.54 -8.04
N LEU A 72 -20.55 -13.73 -7.60
CA LEU A 72 -19.69 -12.99 -8.53
C LEU A 72 -18.91 -13.94 -9.46
N PRO A 73 -18.85 -13.66 -10.78
CA PRO A 73 -18.25 -14.54 -11.77
C PRO A 73 -16.72 -14.51 -11.73
N LEU A 74 -16.09 -15.35 -12.56
CA LEU A 74 -14.64 -15.35 -12.75
C LEU A 74 -14.16 -14.00 -13.31
N GLU A 75 -13.17 -13.39 -12.64
CA GLU A 75 -12.44 -12.24 -13.17
C GLU A 75 -11.54 -12.70 -14.34
N ARG A 76 -11.82 -12.22 -15.57
CA ARG A 76 -11.10 -12.62 -16.79
C ARG A 76 -10.73 -11.42 -17.68
N PRO A 77 -9.77 -10.58 -17.28
CA PRO A 77 -9.30 -9.47 -18.10
C PRO A 77 -8.59 -9.99 -19.37
N LYS A 78 -8.61 -9.20 -20.44
CA LYS A 78 -7.93 -9.53 -21.70
C LYS A 78 -6.56 -8.86 -21.73
N SER A 79 -5.49 -9.65 -21.88
CA SER A 79 -4.14 -9.13 -22.09
C SER A 79 -3.90 -8.76 -23.56
N MET A 80 -2.99 -7.80 -23.79
CA MET A 80 -2.51 -7.44 -25.12
C MET A 80 -1.00 -7.22 -25.09
N THR A 81 -0.31 -7.59 -26.17
CA THR A 81 1.09 -7.26 -26.38
C THR A 81 1.23 -5.82 -26.88
N THR A 82 2.43 -5.24 -26.78
CA THR A 82 2.71 -3.93 -27.37
C THR A 82 2.40 -3.90 -28.86
N ASP A 83 2.80 -4.92 -29.63
CA ASP A 83 2.46 -5.02 -31.06
C ASP A 83 0.95 -5.02 -31.31
N GLY A 84 0.20 -5.75 -30.47
CA GLY A 84 -1.26 -5.76 -30.53
C GLY A 84 -1.87 -4.40 -30.24
N LEU A 85 -1.29 -3.63 -29.31
CA LEU A 85 -1.72 -2.26 -29.02
C LEU A 85 -1.35 -1.30 -30.15
N MET A 86 -0.15 -1.42 -30.74
CA MET A 86 0.30 -0.60 -31.87
C MET A 86 -0.60 -0.79 -33.09
N LYS A 87 -0.96 -2.04 -33.38
CA LYS A 87 -1.94 -2.36 -34.43
C LYS A 87 -3.34 -1.82 -34.11
N LEU A 88 -3.76 -1.87 -32.84
CA LEU A 88 -5.08 -1.35 -32.41
C LEU A 88 -5.21 0.15 -32.65
N VAL A 89 -4.14 0.92 -32.42
CA VAL A 89 -4.14 2.39 -32.58
C VAL A 89 -3.63 2.87 -33.95
N GLY A 90 -3.28 1.95 -34.86
CA GLY A 90 -2.77 2.28 -36.19
C GLY A 90 -1.39 2.94 -36.21
N ALA A 91 -0.57 2.71 -35.17
CA ALA A 91 0.80 3.22 -35.09
C ALA A 91 1.79 2.43 -35.96
N VAL A 92 1.39 1.25 -36.46
CA VAL A 92 2.02 0.40 -37.49
C VAL A 92 0.93 -0.37 -38.24
#